data_AF-A0A4Y9LZK4-F1
#
_entry.id   AF-A0A4Y9LZK4-F1
#
_cell.length_a   1.000
_cell.length_b   1.000
_cell.length_c   1.000
_cell.angle_alpha   90.00
_cell.angle_beta   90.00
_cell.angle_gamma   90.00
#
_symmetry.space_group_name_H-M   'P 1'
#
loop_
_entity.id
_entity.type
_entity.pdbx_description
1 polymer ?
#
loop_
_entity_poly.entity_id
_entity_poly.type
_entity_poly.pdbx_seq_one_letter_code
_entity_poly.pdbx_strand_id
1 'polypeptide(L)' 'MISWTVTELMHMTREELCGLDANLRHALGQFGPGTAKRHEVLTSLQNIRRVIGMRRLHF' A
#
# COMPACT_ATOMS: atom_id res chain seq x y z
N MET A 1 -0.30 8.81 9.42
CA MET A 1 -0.67 8.70 8.00
C MET A 1 -1.74 7.62 7.94
N ILE A 2 -2.67 7.60 6.99
CA ILE A 2 -3.71 6.55 7.04
C ILE A 2 -3.06 5.22 6.66
N SER A 3 -3.16 4.22 7.55
CA SER A 3 -2.75 2.85 7.28
C SER A 3 -3.86 2.15 6.50
N TRP A 4 -3.60 1.81 5.24
CA TRP A 4 -4.61 1.21 4.36
C TRP A 4 -4.82 -0.26 4.70
N THR A 5 -6.04 -0.60 5.06
CA THR A 5 -6.46 -1.97 5.36
C THR A 5 -6.80 -2.74 4.08
N VAL A 6 -6.76 -4.07 4.16
CA VAL A 6 -7.17 -4.93 3.05
C VAL A 6 -8.59 -4.61 2.58
N THR A 7 -9.53 -4.37 3.51
CA THR A 7 -10.93 -4.10 3.18
C THR A 7 -11.08 -2.83 2.35
N GLU A 8 -10.41 -1.73 2.73
CA GLU A 8 -10.44 -0.48 1.96
C GLU A 8 -9.86 -0.67 0.56
N LEU A 9 -8.74 -1.37 0.47
CA LEU A 9 -8.04 -1.64 -0.79
C LEU A 9 -8.82 -2.57 -1.74
N MET A 10 -9.68 -3.45 -1.21
CA MET A 10 -10.51 -4.34 -2.03
C MET A 10 -11.49 -3.58 -2.92
N HIS A 11 -11.89 -2.36 -2.53
CA HIS A 11 -12.82 -1.52 -3.29
C HIS A 11 -12.15 -0.68 -4.38
N MET A 12 -10.82 -0.58 -4.38
CA MET A 12 -10.08 0.19 -5.38
C MET A 12 -9.98 -0.56 -6.71
N THR A 13 -9.86 0.17 -7.81
CA THR A 13 -9.47 -0.38 -9.11
C THR A 13 -7.99 -0.75 -9.12
N ARG A 14 -7.57 -1.46 -10.16
CA ARG A 14 -6.13 -1.77 -10.36
C ARG A 14 -5.30 -0.49 -10.48
N GLU A 15 -5.77 0.51 -11.22
CA GLU A 15 -5.04 1.76 -11.45
C GLU A 15 -4.87 2.54 -10.14
N GLU A 16 -5.92 2.61 -9.32
CA GLU A 16 -5.86 3.24 -8.00
C GLU A 16 -4.88 2.51 -7.07
N LEU A 17 -4.86 1.17 -7.06
CA LEU A 17 -3.90 0.39 -6.28
C LEU A 17 -2.45 0.64 -6.74
N CYS A 18 -2.21 0.73 -8.05
CA CYS A 18 -0.89 1.04 -8.60
C CYS A 18 -0.46 2.47 -8.28
N GLY A 19 -1.35 3.45 -8.40
CA GLY A 19 -1.07 4.84 -8.02
C GLY A 19 -0.78 4.98 -6.52
N LEU A 20 -1.53 4.27 -5.69
CA LEU A 20 -1.30 4.25 -4.24
C LEU A 20 0.04 3.58 -3.87
N ASP A 21 0.42 2.47 -4.51
CA ASP A 21 1.73 1.83 -4.31
C ASP A 21 2.89 2.79 -4.63
N ALA A 22 2.80 3.51 -5.77
CA ALA A 22 3.80 4.49 -6.16
C ALA A 22 3.92 5.64 -5.14
N ASN A 23 2.78 6.20 -4.72
CA ASN A 23 2.74 7.28 -3.72
C ASN A 23 3.30 6.84 -2.36
N LEU A 24 2.95 5.64 -1.90
CA LEU A 24 3.46 5.09 -0.64
C LEU A 24 4.96 4.81 -0.69
N ARG A 25 5.50 4.34 -1.83
CA ARG A 25 6.95 4.18 -2.01
C ARG A 25 7.69 5.50 -1.97
N HIS A 26 7.12 6.55 -2.58
CA HIS A 26 7.68 7.89 -2.48
C HIS A 26 7.68 8.39 -1.03
N ALA A 27 6.56 8.25 -0.33
CA ALA A 27 6.44 8.63 1.09
C ALA A 27 7.37 7.81 2.01
N LEU A 28 7.63 6.53 1.69
CA LEU A 28 8.54 5.67 2.45
C LEU A 28 9.95 6.27 2.56
N GLY A 29 10.42 6.95 1.51
CA GLY A 29 11.72 7.64 1.50
C GLY A 29 11.80 8.84 2.44
N GLN A 30 10.65 9.38 2.85
CA GLN A 30 10.55 10.55 3.73
C GLN A 30 10.53 10.15 5.22
N PHE A 31 10.34 8.86 5.53
CA PHE A 31 10.28 8.38 6.91
C PHE A 31 11.53 7.62 7.32
N GLY A 32 12.16 8.09 8.39
CA GLY A 32 13.32 7.45 9.01
C GLY A 32 13.04 6.01 9.45
N PRO A 33 14.08 5.15 9.50
CA PRO A 33 14.00 3.80 10.04
C PRO A 33 13.39 3.77 11.44
N GLY A 34 12.60 2.73 11.76
CA GLY A 34 12.02 2.53 13.09
C GLY A 34 10.85 3.46 13.45
N THR A 35 10.48 4.43 12.59
CA THR A 35 9.33 5.29 12.85
C THR A 35 8.01 4.54 12.65
N ALA A 36 7.02 4.84 13.50
CA ALA A 36 5.66 4.29 13.35
C ALA A 36 5.08 4.58 11.95
N LYS A 37 5.31 5.77 11.42
CA LYS A 37 4.90 6.16 10.05
C LYS A 37 5.51 5.26 8.98
N ARG A 38 6.80 4.92 9.10
CA ARG A 38 7.46 3.98 8.18
C ARG A 38 6.81 2.60 8.26
N HIS A 39 6.47 2.14 9.46
CA HIS A 39 5.80 0.85 9.66
C HIS A 39 4.39 0.85 9.04
N GLU A 40 3.59 1.90 9.25
CA GLU A 40 2.27 2.09 8.63
C GLU A 40 2.34 2.00 7.08
N VAL A 41 3.35 2.64 6.48
CA VAL A 41 3.58 2.58 5.03
C VAL A 41 3.89 1.17 4.56
N LEU A 42 4.82 0.49 5.24
CA LEU A 42 5.23 -0.86 4.87
C LEU A 42 4.06 -1.83 4.98
N THR A 43 3.25 -1.72 6.03
CA THR A 43 2.02 -2.50 6.20
C THR A 43 1.03 -2.23 5.06
N SER A 44 0.83 -0.97 4.68
CA SER A 44 -0.04 -0.61 3.55
C SER A 44 0.45 -1.20 2.23
N LEU A 45 1.76 -1.12 1.95
CA LEU A 45 2.37 -1.73 0.75
C LEU A 45 2.20 -3.25 0.72
N GLN A 46 2.34 -3.92 1.88
CA GLN A 46 2.07 -5.35 2.00
C GLN A 46 0.60 -5.68 1.71
N ASN A 47 -0.33 -4.88 2.23
CA ASN A 47 -1.76 -5.07 1.99
C ASN A 47 -2.11 -4.89 0.52
N ILE A 48 -1.51 -3.91 -0.19
CA ILE A 48 -1.70 -3.73 -1.63
C ILE A 48 -1.27 -4.98 -2.39
N ARG A 49 -0.06 -5.51 -2.11
CA ARG A 49 0.42 -6.75 -2.75
C ARG A 49 -0.53 -7.92 -2.51
N ARG A 50 -1.06 -8.04 -1.29
CA ARG A 50 -2.05 -9.07 -0.94
C ARG A 50 -3.33 -8.91 -1.76
N VAL A 51 -3.86 -7.70 -1.92
CA VAL A 51 -5.08 -7.44 -2.71
C VAL A 51 -4.88 -7.73 -4.19
N ILE A 52 -3.75 -7.33 -4.78
CA ILE A 52 -3.41 -7.66 -6.17
C ILE A 52 -3.38 -9.19 -6.35
N GLY A 53 -2.82 -9.92 -5.38
CA GLY A 53 -2.82 -11.39 -5.30
C GLY A 53 -4.21 -11.99 -5.25
N MET A 54 -5.01 -11.58 -4.28
CA MET A 54 -6.36 -12.11 -4.07
C MET A 54 -7.27 -11.87 -5.27
N ARG A 55 -7.14 -10.71 -5.91
CA ARG A 55 -7.98 -10.31 -7.06
C ARG A 55 -7.40 -10.72 -8.41
N ARG A 56 -6.25 -11.42 -8.41
CA ARG A 56 -5.54 -11.84 -9.64
C ARG A 56 -5.33 -10.69 -10.62
N LEU A 57 -4.97 -9.52 -10.09
CA LEU A 57 -4.66 -8.33 -10.90
C LEU A 57 -3.20 -8.33 -11.40
N HIS A 58 -2.52 -9.48 -11.26
CA HIS A 58 -1.18 -9.74 -11.76
C HIS A 58 -1.22 -10.00 -13.27
N PHE A 59 -0.12 -9.69 -13.96
CA PHE A 59 0.13 -10.05 -15.36
C PHE A 59 0.99 -11.29 -15.39
#